data_AF-A0A4Q9HWM7-F1
#
_entry.id   AF-A0A4Q9HWM7-F1
#
_cell.length_a   1.000
_cell.length_b   1.000
_cell.length_c   1.000
_cell.angle_alpha   90.00
_cell.angle_beta   90.00
_cell.angle_gamma   90.00
#
_symmetry.space_group_name_H-M   'P 1'
#
loop_
_entity.id
_entity.type
_entity.pdbx_description
1 polymer ?
#
loop_
_entity_poly.entity_id
_entity_poly.type
_entity_poly.pdbx_seq_one_letter_code
_entity_poly.pdbx_strand_id
1 'polypeptide(L)'
;MAVAHPASDGRTVADVVGSRRTAFTRPRKGQFTDAFGYPHANSGTPFKGARTVHCAGPIRSGPETLLLRGTRCDRAHGASGGRHFAGCDPATGSDPATGTGTVTGVTTAGKDLSGGESAYAYATWPGTGAERLYRRAHAD
;
A
#
# COMPACT_ATOMS: atom_id res chain seq x y z
N MET A 1 6.68 -5.79 -4.82
CA MET A 1 6.47 -7.11 -4.21
C MET A 1 5.85 -7.97 -5.30
N ALA A 2 6.56 -9.00 -5.74
CA ALA A 2 6.05 -9.98 -6.69
C ALA A 2 5.83 -11.27 -5.89
N VAL A 3 4.64 -11.86 -5.99
CA VAL A 3 4.38 -13.20 -5.48
C VAL A 3 4.43 -14.10 -6.70
N ALA A 4 5.54 -14.81 -6.87
CA ALA A 4 5.69 -15.82 -7.90
C ALA A 4 5.36 -17.17 -7.27
N HIS A 5 4.20 -17.72 -7.62
CA HIS A 5 3.92 -19.13 -7.44
C HIS A 5 3.19 -19.56 -8.71
N PRO A 6 3.90 -20.09 -9.74
CA PRO A 6 3.19 -20.80 -10.79
C PRO A 6 2.40 -21.91 -10.08
N ALA A 7 1.08 -21.93 -10.26
CA ALA A 7 0.30 -23.06 -9.79
C ALA A 7 0.80 -24.33 -10.50
N SER A 8 0.53 -25.51 -9.94
CA SER A 8 0.93 -26.78 -10.57
C SER A 8 0.35 -26.98 -11.98
N ASP A 9 -0.64 -26.16 -12.36
CA ASP A 9 -1.26 -26.07 -13.67
C ASP A 9 -0.65 -24.97 -14.59
N GLY A 10 0.42 -24.29 -14.14
CA GLY A 10 1.13 -23.25 -14.89
C GLY A 10 0.49 -21.86 -14.85
N ARG A 11 -0.67 -21.67 -14.19
CA ARG A 11 -1.28 -20.35 -14.06
C ARG A 11 -0.46 -19.44 -13.17
N THR A 12 -0.35 -18.17 -13.55
CA THR A 12 0.29 -17.16 -12.70
C THR A 12 -0.65 -16.79 -11.56
N VAL A 13 -0.10 -16.25 -10.47
CA VAL A 13 -0.91 -15.71 -9.38
C VAL A 13 -1.87 -14.63 -9.90
N ALA A 14 -1.41 -13.80 -10.86
CA ALA A 14 -2.22 -12.76 -11.48
C ALA A 14 -3.42 -13.32 -12.27
N ASP A 15 -3.30 -14.49 -12.88
CA ASP A 15 -4.42 -15.14 -13.59
C ASP A 15 -5.50 -15.64 -12.63
N VAL A 16 -5.12 -15.99 -11.40
CA VAL A 16 -6.03 -16.54 -10.39
C VAL A 16 -6.69 -15.45 -9.55
N VAL A 17 -5.93 -14.44 -9.11
CA VAL A 17 -6.42 -13.41 -8.16
C VAL A 17 -6.52 -12.02 -8.77
N GLY A 18 -6.18 -11.88 -10.06
CA GLY A 18 -6.06 -10.59 -10.73
C GLY A 18 -4.77 -9.84 -10.39
N SER A 19 -4.57 -8.72 -11.06
CA SER A 19 -3.47 -7.78 -10.80
C SER A 19 -3.99 -6.35 -10.68
N ARG A 20 -3.15 -5.46 -10.14
CA ARG A 20 -3.45 -4.03 -10.06
C ARG A 20 -2.33 -3.21 -10.68
N ARG A 21 -2.70 -2.09 -11.29
CA ARG A 21 -1.74 -1.13 -11.85
C ARG A 21 -0.89 -0.54 -10.72
N THR A 22 0.37 -0.24 -11.04
CA THR A 22 1.29 0.45 -10.13
C THR A 22 1.74 1.77 -10.74
N ALA A 23 1.60 2.86 -9.99
CA ALA A 23 2.14 4.15 -10.34
C ALA A 23 3.52 4.34 -9.72
N PHE A 24 4.45 4.88 -10.50
CA PHE A 24 5.81 5.21 -10.07
C PHE A 24 6.01 6.70 -9.84
N THR A 25 4.99 7.51 -10.13
CA THR A 25 5.01 8.95 -9.92
C THR A 25 4.69 9.31 -8.48
N ARG A 26 5.16 10.49 -8.06
CA ARG A 26 4.91 11.00 -6.71
C ARG A 26 3.40 11.26 -6.51
N PRO A 27 2.80 10.81 -5.39
CA PRO A 27 1.42 11.15 -5.04
C PRO A 27 1.19 12.66 -4.90
N ARG A 28 0.00 13.13 -5.27
CA ARG A 28 -0.38 14.55 -5.11
C ARG A 28 -0.57 14.87 -3.63
N LYS A 29 -0.25 16.10 -3.21
CA LYS A 29 -0.51 16.55 -1.83
C LYS A 29 -2.00 16.44 -1.53
N GLY A 30 -2.35 15.82 -0.39
CA GLY A 30 -3.74 15.64 0.02
C GLY A 30 -4.54 14.63 -0.81
N GLN A 31 -3.90 13.87 -1.71
CA GLN A 31 -4.55 12.81 -2.46
C GLN A 31 -5.24 11.82 -1.51
N PHE A 32 -6.49 11.48 -1.81
CA PHE A 32 -7.20 10.44 -1.07
C PHE A 32 -6.60 9.08 -1.38
N THR A 33 -6.43 8.25 -0.35
CA THR A 33 -5.76 6.96 -0.47
C THR A 33 -6.41 5.92 0.42
N ASP A 34 -6.54 4.72 -0.13
CA ASP A 34 -6.98 3.52 0.57
C ASP A 34 -5.78 2.63 0.89
N ALA A 35 -5.46 2.52 2.17
CA ALA A 35 -4.38 1.69 2.68
C ALA A 35 -4.93 0.36 3.19
N PHE A 36 -4.32 -0.74 2.74
CA PHE A 36 -4.65 -2.09 3.17
C PHE A 36 -3.42 -2.80 3.73
N GLY A 37 -3.59 -3.54 4.82
CA GLY A 37 -2.53 -4.37 5.39
C GLY A 37 -3.06 -5.41 6.34
N TYR A 38 -2.17 -6.29 6.81
CA TYR A 38 -2.46 -7.33 7.81
C TYR A 38 -1.72 -7.01 9.11
N PRO A 39 -2.15 -5.97 9.85
CA PRO A 39 -1.45 -5.59 11.06
C PRO A 39 -1.44 -6.75 12.07
N HIS A 40 -0.30 -6.91 12.70
CA HIS A 40 -0.09 -7.78 13.83
C HIS A 40 0.65 -6.94 14.87
N ALA A 41 0.00 -6.68 15.99
CA ALA A 41 0.67 -6.07 17.13
C ALA A 41 1.05 -7.18 18.12
N ASN A 42 2.10 -6.95 18.90
CA ASN A 42 2.37 -7.74 20.10
C ASN A 42 1.16 -7.63 21.06
N SER A 43 1.04 -8.60 21.98
CA SER A 43 -0.13 -8.87 22.84
C SER A 43 -0.89 -7.63 23.34
N GLY A 44 -2.22 -7.63 23.22
CA GLY A 44 -3.09 -6.61 23.81
C GLY A 44 -3.95 -5.80 22.83
N THR A 45 -3.84 -6.05 21.52
CA THR A 45 -4.70 -5.42 20.51
C THR A 45 -5.53 -6.46 19.73
N PRO A 46 -6.71 -6.12 19.19
CA PRO A 46 -7.51 -7.06 18.38
C PRO A 46 -6.87 -7.49 17.05
N PHE A 47 -5.75 -6.90 16.63
CA PHE A 47 -5.11 -7.22 15.36
C PHE A 47 -4.15 -8.40 15.52
N LYS A 48 -4.58 -9.57 15.02
CA LYS A 48 -3.84 -10.84 15.06
C LYS A 48 -3.18 -11.20 13.70
N GLY A 49 -3.10 -10.28 12.74
CA GLY A 49 -2.59 -10.55 11.39
C GLY A 49 -3.47 -11.43 10.50
N ALA A 50 -4.55 -12.02 11.02
CA ALA A 50 -5.43 -12.94 10.30
C ALA A 50 -6.50 -12.26 9.43
N ARG A 51 -6.65 -10.93 9.52
CA ARG A 51 -7.66 -10.16 8.77
C ARG A 51 -7.02 -8.91 8.20
N THR A 52 -7.47 -8.52 7.01
CA THR A 52 -7.11 -7.25 6.40
C THR A 52 -7.73 -6.10 7.19
N VAL A 53 -6.96 -5.07 7.42
CA VAL A 53 -7.42 -3.75 7.88
C VAL A 53 -7.37 -2.79 6.71
N HIS A 54 -8.40 -1.96 6.60
CA HIS A 54 -8.53 -0.90 5.61
C HIS A 54 -8.62 0.45 6.31
N CYS A 55 -7.87 1.41 5.79
CA CYS A 55 -7.84 2.79 6.24
C CYS A 55 -7.96 3.70 5.02
N ALA A 56 -8.80 4.72 5.08
CA ALA A 56 -9.09 5.60 3.95
C ALA A 56 -9.00 7.07 4.38
N GLY A 57 -8.34 7.89 3.58
CA GLY A 57 -8.25 9.31 3.86
C GLY A 57 -7.22 10.07 3.03
N PRO A 58 -7.17 11.40 3.17
CA PRO A 58 -6.16 12.22 2.52
C PRO A 58 -4.77 11.97 3.11
N ILE A 59 -3.76 11.86 2.23
CA ILE A 59 -2.37 11.68 2.65
C ILE A 59 -1.72 12.97 3.14
N ARG A 60 -0.81 12.84 4.12
CA ARG A 60 0.06 13.92 4.63
C ARG A 60 1.53 13.53 4.54
N SER A 61 2.43 14.49 4.37
CA SER A 61 3.87 14.22 4.42
C SER A 61 4.30 13.76 5.83
N GLY A 62 5.29 12.86 5.90
CA GLY A 62 6.02 12.63 7.16
C GLY A 62 6.71 13.92 7.62
N PRO A 63 6.61 14.33 8.90
CA PRO A 63 7.26 15.54 9.41
C PRO A 63 8.78 15.54 9.24
N GLU A 64 9.44 14.41 9.54
CA GLU A 64 10.90 14.29 9.48
C GLU A 64 11.38 13.67 8.17
N THR A 65 10.51 12.90 7.50
CA THR A 65 10.84 12.25 6.22
C THR A 65 9.84 12.67 5.13
N LEU A 66 10.18 13.72 4.37
CA LEU A 66 9.34 14.28 3.30
C LEU A 66 9.06 13.31 2.14
N LEU A 67 9.81 12.21 2.04
CA LEU A 67 9.60 11.13 1.07
C LEU A 67 8.48 10.17 1.48
N LEU A 68 7.98 10.27 2.71
CA LEU A 68 6.88 9.45 3.18
C LEU A 68 5.54 10.19 3.04
N ARG A 69 4.50 9.41 2.75
CA ARG A 69 3.11 9.87 2.69
C ARG A 69 2.27 9.01 3.61
N GLY A 70 1.68 9.61 4.62
CA GLY A 70 0.90 8.94 5.65
C GLY A 70 -0.60 9.10 5.44
N THR A 71 -1.32 7.99 5.59
CA THR A 71 -2.77 7.96 5.78
C THR A 71 -3.04 7.63 7.24
N ARG A 72 -4.05 8.28 7.85
CA ARG A 72 -4.43 7.97 9.22
C ARG A 72 -4.94 6.53 9.30
N CYS A 73 -4.33 5.72 10.16
CA CYS A 73 -4.60 4.31 10.35
C CYS A 73 -4.15 3.89 11.75
N ASP A 74 -5.09 3.55 12.63
CA ASP A 74 -4.85 3.56 14.07
C ASP A 74 -3.90 2.46 14.61
N ARG A 75 -3.35 1.54 13.79
CA ARG A 75 -2.17 0.69 14.12
C ARG A 75 -1.48 0.16 12.85
N ALA A 76 -0.16 0.35 12.72
CA ALA A 76 0.61 -0.02 11.52
C ALA A 76 1.60 -1.19 11.69
N HIS A 77 1.86 -1.67 12.92
CA HIS A 77 2.78 -2.80 13.12
C HIS A 77 2.25 -4.06 12.41
N GLY A 78 3.10 -4.73 11.65
CA GLY A 78 2.73 -5.86 10.78
C GLY A 78 2.06 -5.47 9.46
N ALA A 79 1.65 -4.22 9.26
CA ALA A 79 1.07 -3.74 8.00
C ALA A 79 2.13 -3.36 6.94
N SER A 80 3.43 -3.50 7.25
CA SER A 80 4.53 -3.24 6.31
C SER A 80 4.37 -4.04 5.01
N GLY A 81 4.64 -3.40 3.88
CA GLY A 81 4.38 -3.97 2.55
C GLY A 81 2.90 -3.90 2.10
N GLY A 82 1.98 -3.51 3.00
CA GLY A 82 0.60 -3.21 2.70
C GLY A 82 0.46 -2.13 1.61
N ARG A 83 -0.55 -2.25 0.76
CA ARG A 83 -0.69 -1.42 -0.45
C ARG A 83 -1.54 -0.19 -0.17
N HIS A 84 -1.09 0.93 -0.74
CA HIS A 84 -1.82 2.19 -0.77
C HIS A 84 -2.34 2.40 -2.19
N PHE A 85 -3.66 2.57 -2.32
CA PHE A 85 -4.33 2.77 -3.60
C PHE A 85 -4.82 4.20 -3.73
N ALA A 86 -4.77 4.74 -4.94
CA ALA A 86 -5.45 5.97 -5.29
C ALA A 86 -6.38 5.76 -6.49
N GLY A 87 -7.34 6.67 -6.65
CA GLY A 87 -8.31 6.66 -7.74
C GLY A 87 -9.59 5.88 -7.43
N CYS A 88 -9.68 5.24 -6.26
CA CYS A 88 -10.91 4.59 -5.81
C CYS A 88 -11.98 5.65 -5.50
N ASP A 89 -13.19 5.40 -5.97
CA ASP A 89 -14.39 6.11 -5.57
C ASP A 89 -14.72 5.77 -4.11
N PRO A 90 -14.90 6.76 -3.22
CA PRO A 90 -15.14 6.49 -1.79
C PRO A 90 -16.46 5.78 -1.48
N ALA A 91 -17.47 5.89 -2.34
CA ALA A 91 -18.79 5.28 -2.12
C ALA A 91 -18.80 3.80 -2.53
N THR A 92 -18.02 3.44 -3.55
CA THR A 92 -17.97 2.08 -4.13
C THR A 92 -16.69 1.32 -3.82
N GLY A 93 -15.66 2.00 -3.29
CA GLY A 93 -14.33 1.46 -3.06
C GLY A 93 -13.57 1.05 -4.33
N SER A 94 -14.10 1.41 -5.49
CA SER A 94 -13.66 0.96 -6.82
C SER A 94 -13.21 2.15 -7.64
N ASP A 95 -12.18 2.01 -8.46
CA ASP A 95 -11.78 3.10 -9.36
C ASP A 95 -12.67 3.08 -10.62
N PRO A 96 -13.36 4.17 -10.98
CA PRO A 96 -14.25 4.18 -12.14
C PRO A 96 -13.52 3.99 -13.48
N ALA A 97 -12.22 4.29 -13.54
CA ALA A 97 -11.39 4.09 -14.73
C ALA A 97 -10.72 2.71 -14.77
N THR A 98 -10.36 2.14 -13.62
CA THR A 98 -9.57 0.88 -13.55
C THR A 98 -10.28 -0.29 -12.88
N GLY A 99 -11.44 -0.07 -12.27
CA GLY A 99 -12.17 -1.00 -11.41
C GLY A 99 -11.52 -1.24 -10.04
N THR A 100 -10.20 -1.18 -9.95
CA THR A 100 -9.45 -1.69 -8.78
C THR A 100 -8.55 -0.67 -8.08
N GLY A 101 -8.42 0.53 -8.63
CA GLY A 101 -7.47 1.54 -8.19
C GLY A 101 -6.04 1.26 -8.65
N THR A 102 -5.17 2.24 -8.43
CA THR A 102 -3.74 2.15 -8.76
C THR A 102 -2.92 2.16 -7.49
N VAL A 103 -1.96 1.23 -7.35
CA VAL A 103 -0.98 1.22 -6.25
C VAL A 103 -0.09 2.45 -6.39
N THR A 104 -0.05 3.30 -5.37
CA THR A 104 0.78 4.53 -5.33
C THR A 104 1.86 4.49 -4.26
N GLY A 105 1.81 3.50 -3.37
CA GLY A 105 2.80 3.32 -2.32
C GLY A 105 2.63 2.00 -1.59
N VAL A 106 3.63 1.71 -0.76
CA VAL A 106 3.59 0.59 0.17
C VAL A 106 3.92 1.08 1.58
N THR A 107 3.21 0.59 2.59
CA THR A 107 3.50 0.91 3.99
C THR A 107 4.93 0.50 4.32
N THR A 108 5.74 1.46 4.76
CA THR A 108 7.16 1.26 5.10
C THR A 108 7.47 1.64 6.53
N ALA A 109 6.69 2.55 7.12
CA ALA A 109 7.04 3.18 8.38
C ALA A 109 5.80 3.51 9.24
N GLY A 110 6.00 3.43 10.56
CA GLY A 110 5.18 4.12 11.54
C GLY A 110 5.87 5.42 12.01
N LYS A 111 5.48 5.92 13.18
CA LYS A 111 6.02 7.17 13.76
C LYS A 111 7.55 7.22 13.87
N ASP A 112 8.19 6.08 14.16
CA ASP A 112 9.62 6.04 14.50
C ASP A 112 10.55 6.44 13.35
N LEU A 113 10.10 6.31 12.09
CA LEU A 113 10.86 6.72 10.90
C LEU A 113 10.29 7.96 10.20
N SER A 114 9.04 8.32 10.50
CA SER A 114 8.38 9.46 9.87
C SER A 114 8.46 10.73 10.70
N GLY A 115 8.76 10.63 12.01
CA GLY A 115 8.63 11.73 12.97
C GLY A 115 7.18 12.15 13.22
N GLY A 116 6.22 11.32 12.79
CA GLY A 116 4.80 11.63 12.77
C GLY A 116 4.00 11.08 13.94
N GLU A 117 2.69 11.26 13.89
CA GLU A 117 1.77 10.68 14.88
C GLU A 117 1.68 9.16 14.71
N SER A 118 1.58 8.42 15.83
CA SER A 118 1.38 6.95 15.84
C SER A 118 0.13 6.50 15.10
N ALA A 119 -0.83 7.40 14.92
CA ALA A 119 -2.08 7.16 14.22
C ALA A 119 -1.93 7.15 12.69
N TYR A 120 -0.71 7.20 12.13
CA TYR A 120 -0.49 7.19 10.69
C TYR A 120 0.34 5.98 10.25
N ALA A 121 -0.08 5.36 9.15
CA ALA A 121 0.72 4.41 8.39
C ALA A 121 1.37 5.15 7.23
N TYR A 122 2.70 5.25 7.24
CA TYR A 122 3.47 5.97 6.24
C TYR A 122 3.93 5.04 5.12
N ALA A 123 3.69 5.46 3.89
CA ALA A 123 4.11 4.76 2.70
C ALA A 123 5.22 5.49 1.95
N THR A 124 6.11 4.69 1.38
CA THR A 124 7.07 5.14 0.37
C THR A 124 6.42 5.01 -0.99
N TRP A 125 6.46 6.06 -1.81
CA TRP A 125 6.10 5.92 -3.23
C TRP A 125 7.26 5.30 -4.01
N PRO A 126 7.02 4.43 -5.00
CA PRO A 126 8.07 3.60 -5.58
C PRO A 126 9.15 4.37 -6.37
N GLY A 127 8.75 5.41 -7.13
CA GLY A 127 9.69 6.19 -7.94
C GLY A 127 10.31 5.41 -9.12
N THR A 128 11.22 6.07 -9.84
CA THR A 128 11.87 5.52 -11.04
C THR A 128 12.84 4.36 -10.74
N GLY A 129 13.44 4.35 -9.54
CA GLY A 129 14.29 3.24 -9.09
C GLY A 129 13.50 1.94 -8.97
N ALA A 130 12.35 1.99 -8.28
CA ALA A 130 11.46 0.84 -8.19
C ALA A 130 10.80 0.49 -9.52
N GLU A 131 10.57 1.46 -10.41
CA GLU A 131 10.05 1.19 -11.77
C GLU A 131 10.98 0.26 -12.56
N ARG A 132 12.30 0.52 -12.53
CA ARG A 132 13.28 -0.35 -13.19
C ARG A 132 13.25 -1.77 -12.64
N LEU A 133 13.19 -1.91 -11.31
CA LEU A 133 13.10 -3.21 -10.65
C LEU A 133 11.78 -3.92 -10.99
N TYR A 134 10.67 -3.18 -11.00
CA TYR A 134 9.35 -3.71 -11.36
C TYR A 134 9.33 -4.26 -12.78
N ARG A 135 9.82 -3.49 -13.76
CA ARG A 135 9.87 -3.93 -15.16
C ARG A 135 10.73 -5.17 -15.34
N ARG A 136 11.89 -5.23 -14.65
CA ARG A 136 12.74 -6.42 -14.66
C ARG A 136 12.02 -7.64 -14.11
N ALA A 137 11.32 -7.48 -12.99
CA ALA A 137 10.56 -8.56 -12.35
C ALA A 137 9.28 -8.98 -13.12
N HIS A 138 8.96 -8.34 -14.25
CA HIS A 138 7.80 -8.64 -15.09
C HIS A 138 8.22 -9.05 -16.51
N ALA A 139 9.52 -9.11 -16.79
CA ALA A 139 10.05 -9.49 -18.11
C ALA A 139 10.27 -11.01 -18.25
N ASP A 140 10.07 -11.76 -17.17
CA ASP A 140 10.18 -13.23 -17.09
C ASP A 140 8.76 -13.85 -17.01
#